data_AF-A0A4Q2X282-F1
#
_entry.id   AF-A0A4Q2X282-F1
#
_cell.length_a   1.000
_cell.length_b   1.000
_cell.length_c   1.000
_cell.angle_alpha   90.00
_cell.angle_beta   90.00
_cell.angle_gamma   90.00
#
_symmetry.space_group_name_H-M   'P 1'
#
loop_
_entity.id
_entity.type
_entity.pdbx_description
1 polymer ?
#
loop_
_entity_poly.entity_id
_entity_poly.type
_entity_poly.pdbx_seq_one_letter_code
_entity_poly.pdbx_strand_id
1 'polypeptide(L)'
;YPGGANLDSNGFNIRIAQIFADPTGSGVTSIPVVNGGSGYSAPPHIELVGGGKGATAIANLTNGVVSSITVTNPGVDYTAPPTVNVLGGGQGSGLTVGTPVIAANTVGNLVKKGPGSISLEGASLYTGTTGVEQGALLVNADHSGVTGTTHVSAAGTLGGAGIFGGQVTVSGTVNPGREVTGDTNGVLTTLRDVTFASGSKLAIDIDESKDVVSDLLNVMGNLDITHCALNVNLTGQAVQLPYVIATFGTRTGQFASVPAGVTVAYNENTIEITAIASTASPYQTWIGGHFPGETDPLIVGPGADPDHDGSTNLQEFALGSLPNSASARPRVHVIDKVMTIAVRQGTSAFEGSPSPTATTSGVTYNIEGSLDLGNFTSAVTSVAPVTLTRMK
;
A
#
# COMPACT_ATOMS: atom_id res chain seq x y z
N TYR A 1 -18.57 -19.07 15.90
CA TYR A 1 -18.51 -19.07 14.42
C TYR A 1 -17.04 -18.94 14.06
N PRO A 2 -16.44 -19.92 13.38
CA PRO A 2 -15.01 -19.91 13.09
C PRO A 2 -14.68 -18.74 12.15
N GLY A 3 -13.64 -17.98 12.45
CA GLY A 3 -13.07 -17.01 11.49
C GLY A 3 -12.76 -15.61 12.04
N GLY A 4 -13.31 -15.21 13.19
CA GLY A 4 -13.07 -13.88 13.78
C GLY A 4 -13.54 -12.72 12.88
N ALA A 5 -12.86 -11.57 12.96
CA ALA A 5 -13.23 -10.35 12.25
C ALA A 5 -12.68 -10.34 10.81
N ASN A 6 -13.56 -10.17 9.82
CA ASN A 6 -13.17 -9.91 8.43
C ASN A 6 -13.55 -8.47 8.09
N LEU A 7 -12.54 -7.63 7.86
CA LEU A 7 -12.70 -6.20 7.67
C LEU A 7 -12.36 -5.83 6.23
N ASP A 8 -13.34 -5.33 5.50
CA ASP A 8 -13.17 -4.77 4.16
C ASP A 8 -13.81 -3.38 4.14
N SER A 9 -13.00 -2.36 3.85
CA SER A 9 -13.46 -0.98 3.78
C SER A 9 -13.99 -0.60 2.40
N ASN A 10 -14.12 -1.54 1.47
CA ASN A 10 -14.58 -1.33 0.09
C ASN A 10 -13.83 -0.19 -0.63
N GLY A 11 -12.51 -0.13 -0.41
CA GLY A 11 -11.63 0.89 -1.00
C GLY A 11 -11.52 2.20 -0.21
N PHE A 12 -12.35 2.41 0.81
CA PHE A 12 -12.28 3.62 1.63
C PHE A 12 -11.18 3.52 2.70
N ASN A 13 -10.74 4.67 3.21
CA ASN A 13 -9.93 4.73 4.42
C ASN A 13 -10.85 4.92 5.63
N ILE A 14 -10.78 4.02 6.61
CA ILE A 14 -11.61 4.08 7.82
C ILE A 14 -10.76 3.96 9.08
N ARG A 15 -11.23 4.56 10.16
CA ARG A 15 -10.65 4.43 11.51
C ARG A 15 -11.60 3.62 12.39
N ILE A 16 -11.05 2.73 13.19
CA ILE A 16 -11.78 1.87 14.12
C ILE A 16 -11.17 2.06 15.51
N ALA A 17 -11.92 2.77 16.37
CA ALA A 17 -11.57 2.92 17.79
C ALA A 17 -12.05 1.75 18.66
N GLN A 18 -12.87 0.85 18.10
CA GLN A 18 -13.33 -0.34 18.81
C GLN A 18 -12.16 -1.29 19.08
N ILE A 19 -12.07 -1.74 20.33
CA ILE A 19 -11.11 -2.77 20.77
C ILE A 19 -11.63 -4.14 20.32
N PHE A 20 -10.76 -4.90 19.66
CA PHE A 20 -10.98 -6.31 19.38
C PHE A 20 -10.33 -7.16 20.47
N ALA A 21 -11.03 -8.18 20.97
CA ALA A 21 -10.56 -9.08 22.01
C ALA A 21 -11.08 -10.50 21.77
N ASP A 22 -10.42 -11.48 22.39
CA ASP A 22 -10.88 -12.86 22.33
C ASP A 22 -12.25 -13.01 23.01
N PRO A 23 -13.14 -13.85 22.46
CA PRO A 23 -14.42 -14.13 23.10
C PRO A 23 -14.22 -14.89 24.41
N THR A 24 -14.88 -14.44 25.46
CA THR A 24 -14.84 -15.07 26.79
C THR A 24 -15.82 -16.24 26.91
N GLY A 25 -15.50 -17.16 27.83
CA GLY A 25 -16.40 -18.22 28.27
C GLY A 25 -16.92 -19.14 27.16
N SER A 26 -18.17 -19.57 27.31
CA SER A 26 -18.88 -20.40 26.34
C SER A 26 -19.91 -19.59 25.55
N GLY A 27 -20.22 -20.06 24.34
CA GLY A 27 -21.28 -19.52 23.50
C GLY A 27 -22.23 -20.62 23.02
N VAL A 28 -23.38 -20.21 22.48
CA VAL A 28 -24.35 -21.11 21.85
C VAL A 28 -23.77 -21.64 20.54
N THR A 29 -23.67 -22.96 20.42
CA THR A 29 -23.12 -23.61 19.22
C THR A 29 -24.20 -24.18 18.31
N SER A 30 -25.33 -24.61 18.87
CA SER A 30 -26.47 -25.09 18.08
C SER A 30 -27.78 -24.99 18.85
N ILE A 31 -28.88 -24.91 18.09
CA ILE A 31 -30.25 -24.95 18.61
C ILE A 31 -30.97 -26.05 17.82
N PRO A 32 -31.12 -27.26 18.40
CA PRO A 32 -31.76 -28.37 17.70
C PRO A 32 -33.22 -28.05 17.38
N VAL A 33 -33.67 -28.36 16.17
CA VAL A 33 -35.10 -28.32 15.82
C VAL A 33 -35.69 -29.70 16.10
N VAL A 34 -36.68 -29.77 16.99
CA VAL A 34 -37.39 -31.02 17.33
C VAL A 34 -38.63 -31.17 16.43
N ASN A 35 -39.36 -30.08 16.20
CA ASN A 35 -40.45 -30.00 15.25
C ASN A 35 -40.39 -28.64 14.55
N GLY A 36 -40.33 -28.64 13.21
CA GLY A 36 -40.25 -27.42 12.42
C GLY A 36 -41.55 -26.60 12.34
N GLY A 37 -42.65 -27.13 12.86
CA GLY A 37 -43.97 -26.52 12.76
C GLY A 37 -44.51 -26.47 11.32
N SER A 38 -45.47 -25.60 11.05
CA SER A 38 -46.04 -25.42 9.72
C SER A 38 -46.68 -24.04 9.54
N GLY A 39 -46.92 -23.65 8.29
CA GLY A 39 -47.66 -22.43 7.93
C GLY A 39 -46.85 -21.13 8.01
N TYR A 40 -45.53 -21.21 8.20
CA TYR A 40 -44.67 -20.01 8.24
C TYR A 40 -44.57 -19.37 6.86
N SER A 41 -44.98 -18.10 6.75
CA SER A 41 -44.83 -17.31 5.51
C SER A 41 -43.55 -16.47 5.48
N ALA A 42 -42.88 -16.34 6.63
CA ALA A 42 -41.57 -15.74 6.80
C ALA A 42 -40.85 -16.43 7.97
N PRO A 43 -39.51 -16.43 8.01
CA PRO A 43 -38.79 -17.00 9.14
C PRO A 43 -39.22 -16.37 10.47
N PRO A 44 -39.55 -17.16 11.51
CA PRO A 44 -39.82 -16.60 12.82
C PRO A 44 -38.56 -16.00 13.42
N HIS A 45 -38.73 -14.97 14.24
CA HIS A 45 -37.64 -14.39 15.03
C HIS A 45 -37.31 -15.32 16.20
N ILE A 46 -36.03 -15.67 16.32
CA ILE A 46 -35.49 -16.51 17.39
C ILE A 46 -34.83 -15.60 18.42
N GLU A 47 -35.50 -15.40 19.55
CA GLU A 47 -34.97 -14.64 20.67
C GLU A 47 -34.36 -15.59 21.70
N LEU A 48 -33.12 -15.33 22.11
CA LEU A 48 -32.37 -16.13 23.09
C LEU A 48 -32.27 -15.35 24.39
N VAL A 49 -32.83 -15.89 25.47
CA VAL A 49 -32.92 -15.20 26.77
C VAL A 49 -32.21 -15.99 27.86
N GLY A 50 -31.39 -15.30 28.65
CA GLY A 50 -30.68 -15.84 29.79
C GLY A 50 -29.41 -16.61 29.43
N GLY A 51 -28.78 -17.23 30.44
CA GLY A 51 -27.59 -18.07 30.29
C GLY A 51 -26.27 -17.32 30.08
N GLY A 52 -26.28 -16.28 29.23
CA GLY A 52 -25.12 -15.48 28.82
C GLY A 52 -25.54 -14.21 28.08
N LYS A 53 -24.70 -13.70 27.16
CA LYS A 53 -25.00 -12.47 26.39
C LYS A 53 -24.64 -12.57 24.92
N GLY A 54 -25.42 -11.90 24.08
CA GLY A 54 -25.05 -11.58 22.69
C GLY A 54 -25.20 -12.71 21.68
N ALA A 55 -25.76 -13.87 22.04
CA ALA A 55 -26.06 -14.90 21.05
C ALA A 55 -27.22 -14.45 20.16
N THR A 56 -27.08 -14.65 18.85
CA THR A 56 -28.13 -14.40 17.86
C THR A 56 -28.29 -15.61 16.95
N ALA A 57 -29.51 -15.85 16.49
CA ALA A 57 -29.81 -16.95 15.59
C ALA A 57 -30.93 -16.59 14.61
N ILE A 58 -30.96 -17.27 13.48
CA ILE A 58 -31.99 -17.14 12.44
C ILE A 58 -32.61 -18.50 12.16
N ALA A 59 -33.94 -18.54 12.00
CA ALA A 59 -34.63 -19.73 11.52
C ALA A 59 -34.52 -19.82 9.99
N ASN A 60 -34.34 -21.02 9.46
CA ASN A 60 -34.34 -21.28 8.02
C ASN A 60 -35.61 -22.04 7.65
N LEU A 61 -36.29 -21.57 6.60
CA LEU A 61 -37.54 -22.17 6.13
C LEU A 61 -37.33 -23.07 4.91
N THR A 62 -38.12 -24.13 4.85
CA THR A 62 -38.29 -24.96 3.65
C THR A 62 -39.77 -25.27 3.51
N ASN A 63 -40.41 -24.79 2.45
CA ASN A 63 -41.84 -24.99 2.17
C ASN A 63 -42.77 -24.65 3.36
N GLY A 64 -42.49 -23.54 4.07
CA GLY A 64 -43.29 -23.08 5.21
C GLY A 64 -43.09 -23.83 6.52
N VAL A 65 -42.03 -24.64 6.62
CA VAL A 65 -41.58 -25.37 7.82
C VAL A 65 -40.18 -24.89 8.21
N VAL A 66 -39.89 -24.70 9.50
CA VAL A 66 -38.54 -24.39 9.97
C VAL A 66 -37.67 -25.65 9.90
N SER A 67 -36.74 -25.69 8.97
CA SER A 67 -35.87 -26.86 8.73
C SER A 67 -34.61 -26.86 9.58
N SER A 68 -34.13 -25.68 10.00
CA SER A 68 -32.98 -25.52 10.89
C SER A 68 -32.95 -24.14 11.54
N ILE A 69 -32.12 -23.99 12.57
CA ILE A 69 -31.81 -22.70 13.18
C ILE A 69 -30.29 -22.49 13.09
N THR A 70 -29.87 -21.43 12.40
CA THR A 70 -28.47 -21.05 12.26
C THR A 70 -28.11 -20.04 13.36
N VAL A 71 -27.17 -20.39 14.22
CA VAL A 71 -26.56 -19.43 15.16
C VAL A 71 -25.64 -18.49 14.37
N THR A 72 -25.91 -17.19 14.40
CA THR A 72 -25.14 -16.16 13.67
C THR A 72 -24.11 -15.47 14.55
N ASN A 73 -24.35 -15.43 15.87
CA ASN A 73 -23.37 -15.05 16.88
C ASN A 73 -23.50 -16.05 18.04
N PRO A 74 -22.44 -16.77 18.45
CA PRO A 74 -22.50 -17.67 19.60
C PRO A 74 -22.68 -16.92 20.93
N GLY A 75 -22.36 -15.61 20.98
CA GLY A 75 -22.33 -14.83 22.20
C GLY A 75 -21.19 -15.25 23.13
N VAL A 76 -21.20 -14.73 24.36
CA VAL A 76 -20.15 -14.93 25.36
C VAL A 76 -20.73 -15.26 26.74
N ASP A 77 -19.90 -15.90 27.55
CA ASP A 77 -20.13 -16.18 28.97
C ASP A 77 -21.45 -16.92 29.28
N TYR A 78 -21.87 -17.83 28.39
CA TYR A 78 -22.99 -18.72 28.66
C TYR A 78 -22.63 -19.77 29.71
N THR A 79 -23.24 -19.70 30.89
CA THR A 79 -23.07 -20.70 31.97
C THR A 79 -24.20 -21.74 31.99
N ALA A 80 -25.26 -21.50 31.24
CA ALA A 80 -26.37 -22.42 31.02
C ALA A 80 -26.95 -22.19 29.62
N PRO A 81 -27.59 -23.19 29.01
CA PRO A 81 -28.34 -23.00 27.77
C PRO A 81 -29.39 -21.88 27.90
N PRO A 82 -29.48 -20.93 26.93
CA PRO A 82 -30.55 -19.94 26.94
C PRO A 82 -31.92 -20.58 26.72
N THR A 83 -32.96 -19.87 27.15
CA THR A 83 -34.33 -20.15 26.71
C THR A 83 -34.54 -19.60 25.30
N VAL A 84 -35.26 -20.33 24.46
CA VAL A 84 -35.57 -19.94 23.08
C VAL A 84 -37.02 -19.48 23.01
N ASN A 85 -37.22 -18.20 22.72
CA ASN A 85 -38.53 -17.63 22.43
C ASN A 85 -38.69 -17.51 20.92
N VAL A 86 -39.84 -17.97 20.41
CA VAL A 86 -40.18 -17.91 18.99
C VAL A 86 -41.26 -16.85 18.80
N LEU A 87 -40.97 -15.83 18.00
CA LEU A 87 -41.85 -14.67 17.79
C LEU A 87 -42.12 -14.44 16.29
N GLY A 88 -43.36 -14.11 15.93
CA GLY A 88 -43.73 -13.79 14.55
C GLY A 88 -43.78 -15.01 13.62
N GLY A 89 -43.42 -14.81 12.34
CA GLY A 89 -43.46 -15.86 11.31
C GLY A 89 -44.78 -15.99 10.55
N GLY A 90 -45.65 -14.98 10.63
CA GLY A 90 -46.97 -14.96 9.97
C GLY A 90 -47.97 -15.84 10.71
N GLN A 91 -48.72 -16.66 9.95
CA GLN A 91 -49.69 -17.62 10.50
C GLN A 91 -49.04 -18.93 10.98
N GLY A 92 -47.71 -19.02 10.91
CA GLY A 92 -46.98 -20.23 11.26
C GLY A 92 -47.02 -20.52 12.75
N SER A 93 -47.04 -21.81 13.10
CA SER A 93 -47.05 -22.25 14.50
C SER A 93 -46.43 -23.64 14.66
N GLY A 94 -46.23 -24.06 15.92
CA GLY A 94 -45.80 -25.42 16.26
C GLY A 94 -44.31 -25.69 16.09
N LEU A 95 -43.46 -24.65 16.01
CA LEU A 95 -42.01 -24.84 16.14
C LEU A 95 -41.70 -25.24 17.58
N THR A 96 -41.04 -26.39 17.73
CA THR A 96 -40.46 -26.84 18.99
C THR A 96 -38.97 -27.07 18.79
N VAL A 97 -38.15 -26.49 19.68
CA VAL A 97 -36.70 -26.63 19.68
C VAL A 97 -36.24 -27.48 20.86
N GLY A 98 -35.06 -28.09 20.71
CA GLY A 98 -34.35 -28.73 21.80
C GLY A 98 -33.59 -27.72 22.65
N THR A 99 -33.04 -28.19 23.76
CA THR A 99 -32.15 -27.38 24.60
C THR A 99 -30.95 -26.89 23.79
N PRO A 100 -30.67 -25.57 23.73
CA PRO A 100 -29.49 -25.08 23.05
C PRO A 100 -28.20 -25.71 23.59
N VAL A 101 -27.27 -26.02 22.70
CA VAL A 101 -25.96 -26.55 23.08
C VAL A 101 -25.00 -25.38 23.25
N ILE A 102 -24.24 -25.39 24.33
CA ILE A 102 -23.18 -24.40 24.59
C ILE A 102 -21.82 -25.10 24.60
N ALA A 103 -20.78 -24.40 24.14
CA ALA A 103 -19.40 -24.86 24.24
C ALA A 103 -18.46 -23.67 24.37
N ALA A 104 -17.23 -23.92 24.81
CA ALA A 104 -16.19 -22.91 24.92
C ALA A 104 -16.03 -22.16 23.58
N ASN A 105 -15.96 -20.84 23.66
CA ASN A 105 -15.70 -20.03 22.49
C ASN A 105 -14.28 -20.30 21.98
N THR A 106 -14.12 -20.20 20.67
CA THR A 106 -12.81 -20.34 20.00
C THR A 106 -12.30 -18.96 19.65
N VAL A 107 -11.00 -18.75 19.86
CA VAL A 107 -10.29 -17.55 19.41
C VAL A 107 -10.44 -17.40 17.89
N GLY A 108 -10.75 -16.18 17.46
CA GLY A 108 -10.88 -15.82 16.06
C GLY A 108 -9.68 -15.00 15.58
N ASN A 109 -9.54 -14.88 14.26
CA ASN A 109 -8.50 -14.08 13.62
C ASN A 109 -9.04 -12.68 13.27
N LEU A 110 -8.15 -11.73 13.00
CA LEU A 110 -8.50 -10.47 12.33
C LEU A 110 -7.95 -10.51 10.91
N VAL A 111 -8.79 -10.27 9.91
CA VAL A 111 -8.39 -10.28 8.50
C VAL A 111 -8.79 -8.98 7.82
N LYS A 112 -7.80 -8.22 7.35
CA LYS A 112 -7.96 -7.03 6.51
C LYS A 112 -7.98 -7.42 5.03
N LYS A 113 -9.06 -7.05 4.33
CA LYS A 113 -9.30 -7.29 2.90
C LYS A 113 -9.61 -6.00 2.16
N GLY A 114 -9.66 -6.09 0.83
CA GLY A 114 -9.95 -4.98 -0.08
C GLY A 114 -8.84 -3.93 -0.15
N PRO A 115 -8.87 -3.03 -1.15
CA PRO A 115 -7.75 -2.13 -1.44
C PRO A 115 -7.64 -0.92 -0.49
N GLY A 116 -8.67 -0.62 0.29
CA GLY A 116 -8.69 0.54 1.20
C GLY A 116 -7.80 0.36 2.44
N SER A 117 -7.74 1.40 3.28
CA SER A 117 -6.99 1.37 4.55
C SER A 117 -7.92 1.25 5.75
N ILE A 118 -7.51 0.46 6.74
CA ILE A 118 -8.17 0.39 8.05
C ILE A 118 -7.15 0.76 9.10
N SER A 119 -7.45 1.79 9.88
CA SER A 119 -6.66 2.19 11.04
C SER A 119 -7.30 1.69 12.33
N LEU A 120 -6.53 0.98 13.14
CA LEU A 120 -6.93 0.53 14.46
C LEU A 120 -6.41 1.52 15.50
N GLU A 121 -7.34 2.22 16.15
CA GLU A 121 -7.06 3.28 17.15
C GLU A 121 -7.31 2.80 18.59
N GLY A 122 -7.94 1.63 18.74
CA GLY A 122 -8.22 1.03 20.05
C GLY A 122 -7.24 -0.10 20.36
N ALA A 123 -6.65 -0.06 21.55
CA ALA A 123 -5.71 -1.05 22.07
C ALA A 123 -6.30 -2.47 22.12
N SER A 124 -6.15 -3.21 21.00
CA SER A 124 -6.73 -4.54 20.82
C SER A 124 -5.95 -5.61 21.59
N LEU A 125 -6.63 -6.69 21.99
CA LEU A 125 -6.13 -7.73 22.90
C LEU A 125 -6.41 -9.17 22.41
N TYR A 126 -6.80 -9.34 21.15
CA TYR A 126 -7.08 -10.67 20.60
C TYR A 126 -5.78 -11.45 20.37
N THR A 127 -5.80 -12.76 20.62
CA THR A 127 -4.60 -13.61 20.52
C THR A 127 -4.53 -14.44 19.23
N GLY A 128 -5.61 -14.43 18.44
CA GLY A 128 -5.63 -15.04 17.10
C GLY A 128 -4.75 -14.31 16.10
N THR A 129 -4.61 -14.88 14.89
CA THR A 129 -3.72 -14.30 13.88
C THR A 129 -4.28 -13.03 13.26
N THR A 130 -3.40 -12.20 12.73
CA THR A 130 -3.77 -11.02 11.95
C THR A 130 -3.36 -11.24 10.49
N GLY A 131 -4.31 -11.25 9.56
CA GLY A 131 -4.05 -11.30 8.13
C GLY A 131 -4.22 -9.93 7.49
N VAL A 132 -3.23 -9.45 6.75
CA VAL A 132 -3.34 -8.27 5.88
C VAL A 132 -3.27 -8.76 4.43
N GLU A 133 -4.43 -9.12 3.86
CA GLU A 133 -4.51 -9.77 2.55
C GLU A 133 -4.38 -8.76 1.40
N GLN A 134 -5.02 -7.60 1.55
CA GLN A 134 -5.00 -6.50 0.57
C GLN A 134 -5.14 -5.13 1.26
N GLY A 135 -4.71 -4.08 0.56
CA GLY A 135 -4.78 -2.71 1.06
C GLY A 135 -3.92 -2.54 2.31
N ALA A 136 -4.34 -1.68 3.23
CA ALA A 136 -3.50 -1.39 4.39
C ALA A 136 -4.19 -1.59 5.74
N LEU A 137 -3.48 -2.20 6.68
CA LEU A 137 -3.81 -2.20 8.09
C LEU A 137 -2.84 -1.28 8.81
N LEU A 138 -3.35 -0.23 9.45
CA LEU A 138 -2.57 0.73 10.22
C LEU A 138 -2.84 0.48 11.69
N VAL A 139 -1.79 0.36 12.50
CA VAL A 139 -1.90 0.23 13.95
C VAL A 139 -1.36 1.46 14.60
N ASN A 140 -2.27 2.16 15.27
CA ASN A 140 -2.07 3.50 15.83
C ASN A 140 -2.42 3.56 17.32
N ALA A 141 -2.47 2.39 17.94
CA ALA A 141 -2.62 2.21 19.37
C ALA A 141 -1.64 1.16 19.87
N ASP A 142 -1.65 0.93 21.18
CA ASP A 142 -0.88 -0.14 21.80
C ASP A 142 -1.58 -1.50 21.62
N HIS A 143 -1.11 -2.31 20.66
CA HIS A 143 -1.57 -3.68 20.45
C HIS A 143 -0.54 -4.70 20.95
N SER A 144 0.19 -4.37 22.02
CA SER A 144 1.09 -5.31 22.70
C SER A 144 0.41 -6.60 23.16
N GLY A 145 -0.90 -6.54 23.43
CA GLY A 145 -1.74 -7.70 23.75
C GLY A 145 -2.14 -8.56 22.55
N VAL A 146 -1.91 -8.10 21.31
CA VAL A 146 -2.15 -8.91 20.10
C VAL A 146 -0.96 -9.80 19.87
N THR A 147 -1.05 -11.07 20.28
CA THR A 147 0.10 -11.99 20.31
C THR A 147 0.16 -12.99 19.16
N GLY A 148 -0.94 -13.17 18.42
CA GLY A 148 -0.96 -14.06 17.26
C GLY A 148 -0.07 -13.53 16.14
N THR A 149 0.41 -14.42 15.27
CA THR A 149 1.26 -14.03 14.14
C THR A 149 0.49 -13.10 13.19
N THR A 150 1.14 -12.02 12.78
CA THR A 150 0.67 -11.11 11.72
C THR A 150 1.28 -11.53 10.38
N HIS A 151 0.42 -11.85 9.42
CA HIS A 151 0.80 -12.20 8.05
C HIS A 151 0.42 -11.08 7.09
N VAL A 152 1.42 -10.42 6.49
CA VAL A 152 1.22 -9.41 5.46
C VAL A 152 1.39 -10.05 4.09
N SER A 153 0.29 -10.26 3.38
CA SER A 153 0.31 -10.85 2.03
C SER A 153 0.90 -9.88 1.00
N ALA A 154 1.24 -10.37 -0.19
CA ALA A 154 1.93 -9.59 -1.23
C ALA A 154 1.23 -8.27 -1.63
N ALA A 155 -0.10 -8.23 -1.56
CA ALA A 155 -0.91 -7.04 -1.86
C ALA A 155 -1.30 -6.23 -0.60
N GLY A 156 -0.82 -6.64 0.57
CA GLY A 156 -1.07 -6.01 1.85
C GLY A 156 0.05 -5.07 2.29
N THR A 157 -0.32 -4.07 3.06
CA THR A 157 0.58 -3.14 3.74
C THR A 157 0.27 -3.11 5.23
N LEU A 158 1.26 -3.37 6.06
CA LEU A 158 1.21 -3.07 7.50
C LEU A 158 1.85 -1.71 7.74
N GLY A 159 1.19 -0.83 8.51
CA GLY A 159 1.74 0.48 8.83
C GLY A 159 1.20 1.07 10.12
N GLY A 160 1.27 2.39 10.23
CA GLY A 160 0.88 3.13 11.43
C GLY A 160 2.04 3.42 12.37
N ALA A 161 1.75 4.08 13.49
CA ALA A 161 2.73 4.56 14.47
C ALA A 161 2.57 3.93 15.88
N GLY A 162 1.89 2.79 15.99
CA GLY A 162 1.60 2.08 17.22
C GLY A 162 2.53 0.90 17.52
N ILE A 163 2.04 -0.03 18.35
CA ILE A 163 2.78 -1.21 18.82
C ILE A 163 2.04 -2.49 18.41
N PHE A 164 2.75 -3.50 17.92
CA PHE A 164 2.24 -4.87 17.69
C PHE A 164 2.94 -5.90 18.56
N GLY A 165 2.16 -6.76 19.23
CA GLY A 165 2.69 -7.77 20.16
C GLY A 165 3.22 -9.06 19.51
N GLY A 166 2.65 -9.49 18.39
CA GLY A 166 2.94 -10.76 17.73
C GLY A 166 4.14 -10.72 16.79
N GLN A 167 4.60 -11.90 16.36
CA GLN A 167 5.58 -12.02 15.27
C GLN A 167 4.96 -11.50 13.95
N VAL A 168 5.75 -10.88 13.10
CA VAL A 168 5.30 -10.39 11.78
C VAL A 168 6.05 -11.13 10.66
N THR A 169 5.30 -11.67 9.70
CA THR A 169 5.83 -12.22 8.45
C THR A 169 5.32 -11.41 7.27
N VAL A 170 6.22 -11.02 6.36
CA VAL A 170 5.92 -10.02 5.33
C VAL A 170 6.23 -10.56 3.95
N SER A 171 5.19 -10.72 3.11
CA SER A 171 5.32 -10.89 1.66
C SER A 171 4.97 -9.61 0.89
N GLY A 172 4.24 -8.69 1.53
CA GLY A 172 3.87 -7.37 0.97
C GLY A 172 4.78 -6.26 1.47
N THR A 173 4.18 -5.20 2.01
CA THR A 173 4.90 -4.00 2.46
C THR A 173 4.74 -3.77 3.96
N VAL A 174 5.82 -3.36 4.64
CA VAL A 174 5.74 -2.63 5.90
C VAL A 174 6.04 -1.17 5.58
N ASN A 175 5.15 -0.26 5.97
CA ASN A 175 5.34 1.18 5.88
C ASN A 175 5.05 1.79 7.26
N PRO A 176 6.05 1.87 8.17
CA PRO A 176 5.91 2.52 9.46
C PRO A 176 5.42 3.96 9.29
N GLY A 177 4.74 4.54 10.26
CA GLY A 177 4.32 5.94 10.18
C GLY A 177 3.16 6.25 9.22
N ARG A 178 2.85 5.35 8.26
CA ARG A 178 1.72 5.54 7.36
C ARG A 178 0.40 5.71 8.12
N GLU A 179 -0.17 6.91 8.09
CA GLU A 179 -1.49 7.21 8.66
C GLU A 179 -2.60 7.35 7.60
N VAL A 180 -3.85 7.41 8.08
CA VAL A 180 -5.00 7.81 7.24
C VAL A 180 -5.05 9.33 7.02
N THR A 181 -4.42 10.14 7.88
CA THR A 181 -4.53 11.61 7.82
C THR A 181 -3.16 12.28 7.70
N GLY A 182 -2.71 12.49 6.46
CA GLY A 182 -1.74 13.53 6.04
C GLY A 182 -0.36 13.60 6.72
N ASP A 183 -0.12 12.80 7.74
CA ASP A 183 1.14 12.65 8.44
C ASP A 183 1.58 11.22 8.25
N THR A 184 2.57 11.00 7.40
CA THR A 184 3.00 9.66 7.02
C THR A 184 4.25 9.23 7.76
N ASN A 185 4.80 10.08 8.64
CA ASN A 185 6.04 9.81 9.35
C ASN A 185 5.78 9.34 10.77
N GLY A 186 6.41 8.24 11.19
CA GLY A 186 6.18 7.72 12.54
C GLY A 186 6.94 6.44 12.87
N VAL A 187 6.74 5.98 14.11
CA VAL A 187 7.42 4.81 14.67
C VAL A 187 6.45 3.64 14.78
N LEU A 188 6.60 2.61 13.95
CA LEU A 188 5.90 1.35 14.15
C LEU A 188 6.77 0.42 14.99
N THR A 189 6.25 -0.05 16.13
CA THR A 189 6.97 -0.98 17.01
C THR A 189 6.42 -2.40 16.91
N THR A 190 7.30 -3.40 16.83
CA THR A 190 6.95 -4.83 16.98
C THR A 190 7.68 -5.41 18.18
N LEU A 191 6.97 -6.13 19.06
CA LEU A 191 7.56 -6.71 20.27
C LEU A 191 8.29 -8.04 20.01
N ARG A 192 8.18 -8.57 18.79
CA ARG A 192 8.72 -9.85 18.34
C ARG A 192 9.37 -9.70 16.98
N ASP A 193 9.89 -10.80 16.47
CA ASP A 193 10.59 -10.87 15.20
C ASP A 193 9.74 -10.38 14.02
N VAL A 194 10.43 -9.79 13.04
CA VAL A 194 9.89 -9.42 11.74
C VAL A 194 10.70 -10.13 10.66
N THR A 195 10.04 -10.90 9.81
CA THR A 195 10.69 -11.64 8.72
C THR A 195 10.11 -11.25 7.37
N PHE A 196 10.98 -10.71 6.51
CA PHE A 196 10.64 -10.32 5.16
C PHE A 196 10.94 -11.45 4.16
N ALA A 197 9.93 -11.82 3.37
CA ALA A 197 10.04 -12.81 2.30
C ALA A 197 10.44 -12.16 0.96
N SER A 198 10.73 -12.97 -0.05
CA SER A 198 11.04 -12.47 -1.40
C SER A 198 9.88 -11.64 -1.98
N GLY A 199 10.22 -10.50 -2.58
CA GLY A 199 9.26 -9.55 -3.16
C GLY A 199 8.66 -8.56 -2.15
N SER A 200 8.97 -8.72 -0.87
CA SER A 200 8.50 -7.80 0.18
C SER A 200 9.30 -6.50 0.22
N LYS A 201 8.72 -5.49 0.87
CA LYS A 201 9.28 -4.14 0.93
C LYS A 201 9.21 -3.55 2.33
N LEU A 202 10.25 -2.83 2.71
CA LEU A 202 10.19 -1.82 3.77
C LEU A 202 10.12 -0.47 3.08
N ALA A 203 9.00 0.23 3.21
CA ALA A 203 8.84 1.59 2.75
C ALA A 203 9.10 2.56 3.90
N ILE A 204 9.88 3.60 3.63
CA ILE A 204 10.27 4.64 4.58
C ILE A 204 9.95 5.99 3.93
N ASP A 205 9.06 6.74 4.54
CA ASP A 205 8.74 8.11 4.22
C ASP A 205 9.69 9.04 5.00
N ILE A 206 10.18 10.09 4.35
CA ILE A 206 11.04 11.13 4.93
C ILE A 206 10.44 12.49 4.57
N ASP A 207 10.21 13.31 5.58
CA ASP A 207 9.72 14.68 5.44
C ASP A 207 10.28 15.54 6.57
N GLU A 208 11.29 16.35 6.27
CA GLU A 208 11.94 17.22 7.25
C GLU A 208 11.07 18.40 7.70
N SER A 209 9.88 18.59 7.11
CA SER A 209 8.91 19.56 7.61
C SER A 209 8.15 19.07 8.85
N LYS A 210 8.31 17.80 9.24
CA LYS A 210 7.60 17.14 10.33
C LYS A 210 8.46 17.03 11.60
N ASP A 211 7.78 16.88 12.74
CA ASP A 211 8.44 16.65 14.04
C ASP A 211 9.19 15.31 14.07
N VAL A 212 8.59 14.28 13.47
CA VAL A 212 9.24 13.00 13.16
C VAL A 212 9.64 13.04 11.70
N VAL A 213 10.93 13.23 11.43
CA VAL A 213 11.42 13.50 10.07
C VAL A 213 11.48 12.29 9.17
N SER A 214 11.49 11.08 9.73
CA SER A 214 11.56 9.83 8.98
C SER A 214 10.81 8.72 9.68
N ASP A 215 10.31 7.78 8.88
CA ASP A 215 9.78 6.54 9.42
C ASP A 215 10.83 5.71 10.14
N LEU A 216 10.37 5.01 11.17
CA LEU A 216 11.17 4.10 11.96
C LEU A 216 10.40 2.79 12.20
N LEU A 217 10.96 1.68 11.73
CA LEU A 217 10.53 0.35 12.18
C LEU A 217 11.35 -0.07 13.41
N ASN A 218 10.72 -0.15 14.57
CA ASN A 218 11.35 -0.58 15.82
C ASN A 218 10.99 -2.04 16.13
N VAL A 219 11.97 -2.95 16.10
CA VAL A 219 11.75 -4.39 16.26
C VAL A 219 12.44 -4.89 17.53
N MET A 220 11.71 -5.22 18.59
CA MET A 220 12.34 -5.72 19.82
C MET A 220 13.02 -7.10 19.63
N GLY A 221 12.59 -7.87 18.63
CA GLY A 221 13.17 -9.17 18.28
C GLY A 221 14.21 -9.10 17.16
N ASN A 222 14.28 -10.17 16.37
CA ASN A 222 15.10 -10.23 15.18
C ASN A 222 14.41 -9.56 13.98
N LEU A 223 15.12 -8.67 13.29
CA LEU A 223 14.74 -8.11 12.00
C LEU A 223 15.46 -8.88 10.88
N ASP A 224 14.75 -9.76 10.17
CA ASP A 224 15.28 -10.47 9.00
C ASP A 224 14.86 -9.75 7.71
N ILE A 225 15.83 -9.09 7.08
CA ILE A 225 15.66 -8.31 5.85
C ILE A 225 16.36 -8.92 4.64
N THR A 226 16.82 -10.18 4.74
CA THR A 226 17.59 -10.88 3.70
C THR A 226 16.96 -10.82 2.30
N HIS A 227 15.63 -10.77 2.23
CA HIS A 227 14.86 -10.75 0.99
C HIS A 227 14.05 -9.46 0.77
N CYS A 228 14.23 -8.47 1.65
CA CYS A 228 13.48 -7.23 1.67
C CYS A 228 14.08 -6.21 0.69
N ALA A 229 13.26 -5.57 -0.14
CA ALA A 229 13.65 -4.37 -0.86
C ALA A 229 13.39 -3.12 0.00
N LEU A 230 14.38 -2.23 0.10
CA LEU A 230 14.16 -0.91 0.70
C LEU A 230 13.50 0.02 -0.33
N ASN A 231 12.44 0.72 0.07
CA ASN A 231 11.85 1.81 -0.67
C ASN A 231 11.89 3.08 0.18
N VAL A 232 12.37 4.19 -0.38
CA VAL A 232 12.48 5.47 0.32
C VAL A 232 11.69 6.51 -0.46
N ASN A 233 10.68 7.10 0.18
CA ASN A 233 9.91 8.20 -0.38
C ASN A 233 10.33 9.49 0.33
N LEU A 234 11.07 10.35 -0.36
CA LEU A 234 11.44 11.66 0.16
C LEU A 234 10.42 12.71 -0.27
N THR A 235 9.87 13.43 0.70
CA THR A 235 9.15 14.68 0.52
C THR A 235 10.08 15.83 0.91
N GLY A 236 10.33 16.75 -0.03
CA GLY A 236 11.22 17.89 0.22
C GLY A 236 12.70 17.57 0.00
N GLN A 237 13.56 18.05 0.90
CA GLN A 237 15.02 17.93 0.82
C GLN A 237 15.53 17.04 1.95
N ALA A 238 16.70 16.43 1.73
CA ALA A 238 17.34 15.55 2.71
C ALA A 238 18.64 16.14 3.23
N VAL A 239 18.56 17.00 4.25
CA VAL A 239 19.72 17.69 4.82
C VAL A 239 20.11 17.19 6.22
N GLN A 240 19.24 16.48 6.92
CA GLN A 240 19.46 15.89 8.25
C GLN A 240 19.98 14.45 8.17
N LEU A 241 21.08 14.25 7.45
CA LEU A 241 21.70 12.94 7.32
C LEU A 241 22.53 12.57 8.57
N PRO A 242 22.57 11.29 8.98
CA PRO A 242 21.79 10.15 8.46
C PRO A 242 20.40 10.02 9.09
N TYR A 243 19.47 9.33 8.41
CA TYR A 243 18.17 8.94 8.98
C TYR A 243 18.23 7.52 9.53
N VAL A 244 17.77 7.33 10.77
CA VAL A 244 17.59 6.00 11.36
C VAL A 244 16.24 5.46 10.93
N ILE A 245 16.24 4.36 10.16
CA ILE A 245 15.02 3.79 9.56
C ILE A 245 14.57 2.48 10.20
N ALA A 246 15.46 1.83 10.94
CA ALA A 246 15.11 0.68 11.75
C ALA A 246 15.96 0.58 13.01
N THR A 247 15.36 0.09 14.09
CA THR A 247 16.04 -0.34 15.31
C THR A 247 15.67 -1.79 15.58
N PHE A 248 16.58 -2.59 16.12
CA PHE A 248 16.31 -4.00 16.36
C PHE A 248 17.11 -4.64 17.50
N GLY A 249 16.57 -5.72 18.06
CA GLY A 249 17.30 -6.58 19.00
C GLY A 249 18.47 -7.30 18.31
N THR A 250 18.19 -7.97 17.20
CA THR A 250 19.20 -8.55 16.29
C THR A 250 18.78 -8.35 14.83
N ARG A 251 19.72 -8.51 13.88
CA ARG A 251 19.42 -8.44 12.45
C ARG A 251 19.97 -9.65 11.70
N THR A 252 19.15 -10.18 10.79
CA THR A 252 19.54 -11.18 9.81
C THR A 252 19.55 -10.56 8.40
N GLY A 253 20.66 -10.75 7.69
CA GLY A 253 20.80 -10.35 6.29
C GLY A 253 20.78 -8.83 6.06
N GLN A 254 21.05 -8.43 4.82
CA GLN A 254 20.97 -7.04 4.35
C GLN A 254 19.79 -6.90 3.38
N PHE A 255 19.38 -5.68 3.06
CA PHE A 255 18.34 -5.46 2.05
C PHE A 255 18.77 -6.10 0.72
N ALA A 256 17.83 -6.80 0.09
CA ALA A 256 18.00 -7.41 -1.23
C ALA A 256 18.16 -6.36 -2.34
N SER A 257 17.58 -5.18 -2.17
CA SER A 257 17.81 -4.02 -3.03
C SER A 257 17.65 -2.72 -2.26
N VAL A 258 18.36 -1.68 -2.72
CA VAL A 258 18.37 -0.34 -2.15
C VAL A 258 18.15 0.67 -3.30
N PRO A 259 17.39 1.75 -3.11
CA PRO A 259 17.19 2.75 -4.15
C PRO A 259 18.51 3.39 -4.60
N ALA A 260 18.59 3.77 -5.88
CA ALA A 260 19.76 4.46 -6.39
C ALA A 260 20.00 5.78 -5.64
N GLY A 261 21.25 6.07 -5.31
CA GLY A 261 21.62 7.26 -4.56
C GLY A 261 21.49 7.12 -3.04
N VAL A 262 20.87 6.05 -2.53
CA VAL A 262 20.79 5.76 -1.09
C VAL A 262 21.94 4.83 -0.67
N THR A 263 22.66 5.23 0.38
CA THR A 263 23.67 4.41 1.05
C THR A 263 23.11 3.90 2.38
N VAL A 264 23.30 2.62 2.69
CA VAL A 264 22.80 2.00 3.93
C VAL A 264 23.95 1.61 4.85
N ALA A 265 23.92 2.07 6.09
CA ALA A 265 24.77 1.62 7.17
C ALA A 265 24.03 0.61 8.04
N TYR A 266 24.62 -0.57 8.20
CA TYR A 266 24.08 -1.65 9.03
C TYR A 266 24.86 -1.74 10.34
N ASN A 267 24.42 -0.97 11.34
CA ASN A 267 25.05 -0.92 12.67
C ASN A 267 24.60 -2.10 13.55
N GLU A 268 25.10 -2.15 14.79
CA GLU A 268 24.82 -3.24 15.74
C GLU A 268 23.32 -3.39 16.04
N ASN A 269 22.62 -2.27 16.26
CA ASN A 269 21.19 -2.25 16.59
C ASN A 269 20.37 -1.23 15.79
N THR A 270 20.99 -0.56 14.81
CA THR A 270 20.30 0.40 13.93
C THR A 270 20.60 0.13 12.47
N ILE A 271 19.66 0.50 11.60
CA ILE A 271 19.93 0.74 10.19
C ILE A 271 19.75 2.22 9.91
N GLU A 272 20.76 2.79 9.30
CA GLU A 272 20.80 4.20 8.92
C GLU A 272 20.94 4.33 7.41
N ILE A 273 20.35 5.38 6.85
CA ILE A 273 20.51 5.72 5.44
C ILE A 273 21.09 7.12 5.26
N THR A 274 21.96 7.24 4.26
CA THR A 274 22.62 8.49 3.85
C THR A 274 22.44 8.71 2.35
N ALA A 275 22.43 9.99 1.94
CA ALA A 275 22.26 10.50 0.58
C ALA A 275 20.84 10.31 0.01
N ILE A 276 20.18 11.44 -0.29
CA ILE A 276 18.95 11.47 -1.09
C ILE A 276 19.03 12.69 -2.01
N ALA A 277 19.71 12.54 -3.14
CA ALA A 277 19.52 13.48 -4.25
C ALA A 277 18.13 13.17 -4.84
N SER A 278 17.29 14.20 -4.94
CA SER A 278 15.90 14.10 -5.38
C SER A 278 15.71 13.13 -6.55
N THR A 279 14.77 12.21 -6.43
CA THR A 279 14.30 11.37 -7.54
C THR A 279 13.48 12.15 -8.58
N ALA A 280 13.33 13.47 -8.43
CA ALA A 280 12.71 14.30 -9.43
C ALA A 280 13.54 14.20 -10.71
N SER A 281 12.97 13.56 -11.73
CA SER A 281 13.58 13.60 -13.06
C SER A 281 13.75 15.06 -13.49
N PRO A 282 14.65 15.37 -14.43
CA PRO A 282 14.76 16.71 -15.00
C PRO A 282 13.39 17.27 -15.45
N TYR A 283 12.50 16.41 -15.97
CA TYR A 283 11.12 16.76 -16.30
C TYR A 283 10.29 17.16 -15.06
N GLN A 284 10.33 16.36 -13.98
CA GLN A 284 9.58 16.65 -12.75
C GLN A 284 10.05 17.94 -12.08
N THR A 285 11.36 18.20 -12.10
CA THR A 285 11.92 19.46 -11.59
C THR A 285 11.47 20.65 -12.43
N TRP A 286 11.47 20.50 -13.76
CA TRP A 286 11.06 21.54 -14.69
C TRP A 286 9.56 21.84 -14.58
N ILE A 287 8.68 20.83 -14.68
CA ILE A 287 7.23 21.05 -14.65
C ILE A 287 6.75 21.60 -13.30
N GLY A 288 7.36 21.16 -12.19
CA GLY A 288 7.09 21.68 -10.86
C GLY A 288 7.49 23.15 -10.67
N GLY A 289 8.47 23.64 -11.44
CA GLY A 289 8.82 25.06 -11.48
C GLY A 289 7.77 25.93 -12.20
N HIS A 290 7.04 25.36 -13.17
CA HIS A 290 6.00 26.05 -13.93
C HIS A 290 4.60 25.94 -13.31
N PHE A 291 4.35 24.86 -12.57
CA PHE A 291 3.11 24.62 -11.82
C PHE A 291 3.41 24.23 -10.36
N PRO A 292 3.85 25.17 -9.50
CA PRO A 292 4.22 24.87 -8.13
C PRO A 292 3.05 24.30 -7.31
N GLY A 293 3.25 23.13 -6.71
CA GLY A 293 2.25 22.46 -5.85
C GLY A 293 1.12 21.76 -6.60
N GLU A 294 1.12 21.77 -7.93
CA GLU A 294 0.14 21.06 -8.75
C GLU A 294 0.49 19.57 -8.85
N THR A 295 -0.54 18.71 -8.80
CA THR A 295 -0.40 17.24 -8.83
C THR A 295 -1.33 16.55 -9.82
N ASP A 296 -2.28 17.27 -10.43
CA ASP A 296 -3.21 16.71 -11.42
C ASP A 296 -2.45 16.22 -12.67
N PRO A 297 -2.50 14.91 -13.01
CA PRO A 297 -1.86 14.37 -14.21
C PRO A 297 -2.37 14.98 -15.52
N LEU A 298 -3.55 15.59 -15.54
CA LEU A 298 -4.09 16.31 -16.70
C LEU A 298 -3.49 17.72 -16.86
N ILE A 299 -2.75 18.20 -15.86
CA ILE A 299 -2.05 19.50 -15.89
C ILE A 299 -0.54 19.28 -15.95
N VAL A 300 0.04 18.47 -15.06
CA VAL A 300 1.50 18.29 -14.95
C VAL A 300 2.02 17.01 -15.61
N GLY A 301 1.14 16.16 -16.14
CA GLY A 301 1.52 14.92 -16.79
C GLY A 301 2.26 15.14 -18.13
N PRO A 302 3.17 14.24 -18.55
CA PRO A 302 3.92 14.38 -19.80
C PRO A 302 3.08 14.53 -21.08
N GLY A 303 1.85 14.00 -21.06
CA GLY A 303 0.89 14.08 -22.16
C GLY A 303 -0.15 15.21 -22.02
N ALA A 304 -0.10 16.00 -20.97
CA ALA A 304 -1.00 17.13 -20.77
C ALA A 304 -0.56 18.34 -21.63
N ASP A 305 -1.53 19.19 -21.97
CA ASP A 305 -1.37 20.44 -22.71
C ASP A 305 -2.21 21.51 -21.97
N PRO A 306 -1.76 21.98 -20.81
CA PRO A 306 -2.58 22.82 -19.92
C PRO A 306 -2.78 24.25 -20.44
N ASP A 307 -1.94 24.72 -21.36
CA ASP A 307 -2.11 26.03 -22.02
C ASP A 307 -2.83 25.96 -23.37
N HIS A 308 -3.21 24.76 -23.79
CA HIS A 308 -3.99 24.43 -24.99
C HIS A 308 -3.35 24.94 -26.28
N ASP A 309 -2.02 24.91 -26.34
CA ASP A 309 -1.27 25.34 -27.52
C ASP A 309 -1.06 24.21 -28.54
N GLY A 310 -1.46 22.98 -28.20
CA GLY A 310 -1.32 21.77 -29.01
C GLY A 310 -0.01 21.03 -28.81
N SER A 311 0.85 21.48 -27.90
CA SER A 311 2.10 20.82 -27.50
C SER A 311 1.91 20.16 -26.15
N THR A 312 2.40 18.93 -25.98
CA THR A 312 2.37 18.32 -24.66
C THR A 312 3.53 18.81 -23.80
N ASN A 313 3.36 18.83 -22.48
CA ASN A 313 4.41 19.18 -21.53
C ASN A 313 5.76 18.49 -21.83
N LEU A 314 5.74 17.23 -22.29
CA LEU A 314 6.97 16.51 -22.65
C LEU A 314 7.66 17.07 -23.90
N GLN A 315 6.90 17.48 -24.92
CA GLN A 315 7.44 18.13 -26.12
C GLN A 315 8.05 19.48 -25.76
N GLU A 316 7.40 20.20 -24.85
CA GLU A 316 7.84 21.49 -24.39
C GLU A 316 9.10 21.42 -23.52
N PHE A 317 9.16 20.44 -22.61
CA PHE A 317 10.36 20.13 -21.84
C PHE A 317 11.55 19.83 -22.77
N ALA A 318 11.35 18.99 -23.78
CA ALA A 318 12.41 18.58 -24.69
C ALA A 318 12.90 19.71 -25.62
N LEU A 319 12.07 20.72 -25.87
CA LEU A 319 12.34 21.79 -26.83
C LEU A 319 12.53 23.16 -26.16
N GLY A 320 12.47 23.21 -24.83
CA GLY A 320 12.76 24.39 -24.02
C GLY A 320 11.69 25.48 -24.11
N SER A 321 10.42 25.11 -24.30
CA SER A 321 9.29 26.05 -24.24
C SER A 321 8.65 26.12 -22.83
N LEU A 322 7.50 26.79 -22.71
CA LEU A 322 6.85 27.09 -21.45
C LEU A 322 5.47 26.43 -21.38
N PRO A 323 5.25 25.46 -20.48
CA PRO A 323 4.03 24.67 -20.46
C PRO A 323 2.81 25.41 -19.94
N ASN A 324 3.00 26.66 -19.52
CA ASN A 324 1.95 27.54 -19.04
C ASN A 324 1.81 28.78 -19.95
N SER A 325 2.31 28.73 -21.19
CA SER A 325 2.30 29.87 -22.11
C SER A 325 2.22 29.48 -23.59
N ALA A 326 1.01 29.60 -24.14
CA ALA A 326 0.71 29.35 -25.56
C ALA A 326 1.43 30.27 -26.57
N SER A 327 2.27 31.20 -26.09
CA SER A 327 3.10 32.08 -26.94
C SER A 327 4.44 31.44 -27.33
N ALA A 328 4.85 30.34 -26.68
CA ALA A 328 6.13 29.69 -26.88
C ALA A 328 5.96 28.31 -27.53
N ARG A 329 5.62 28.26 -28.83
CA ARG A 329 5.36 26.98 -29.49
C ARG A 329 6.64 26.24 -29.93
N PRO A 330 6.87 25.00 -29.48
CA PRO A 330 7.89 24.15 -30.07
C PRO A 330 7.56 23.83 -31.54
N ARG A 331 8.57 23.86 -32.41
CA ARG A 331 8.41 23.47 -33.82
C ARG A 331 8.81 22.00 -34.02
N VAL A 332 7.83 21.11 -33.97
CA VAL A 332 8.03 19.69 -34.28
C VAL A 332 7.97 19.47 -35.80
N HIS A 333 8.99 18.82 -36.35
CA HIS A 333 9.02 18.43 -37.75
C HIS A 333 9.15 16.91 -37.85
N VAL A 334 8.21 16.26 -38.54
CA VAL A 334 8.36 14.87 -38.97
C VAL A 334 9.27 14.89 -40.20
N ILE A 335 10.39 14.18 -40.13
CA ILE A 335 11.38 14.16 -41.22
C ILE A 335 11.40 12.76 -41.83
N ASP A 336 10.86 12.63 -43.05
CA ASP A 336 10.89 11.39 -43.85
C ASP A 336 12.19 11.27 -44.69
N LYS A 337 13.21 12.06 -44.35
CA LYS A 337 14.45 12.30 -45.11
C LYS A 337 15.65 12.52 -44.18
N VAL A 338 16.84 12.74 -44.75
CA VAL A 338 18.08 13.03 -44.02
C VAL A 338 18.00 14.41 -43.36
N MET A 339 18.22 14.48 -42.04
CA MET A 339 18.44 15.73 -41.31
C MET A 339 19.87 16.23 -41.58
N THR A 340 20.01 17.48 -42.05
CA THR A 340 21.33 18.11 -42.20
C THR A 340 21.57 19.08 -41.05
N ILE A 341 22.61 18.82 -40.26
CA ILE A 341 23.04 19.71 -39.18
C ILE A 341 24.17 20.58 -39.72
N ALA A 342 23.94 21.89 -39.80
CA ALA A 342 24.97 22.82 -40.21
C ALA A 342 26.00 22.99 -39.08
N VAL A 343 27.26 22.72 -39.38
CA VAL A 343 28.41 22.91 -38.48
C VAL A 343 29.38 23.93 -39.07
N ARG A 344 30.30 24.43 -38.24
CA ARG A 344 31.35 25.35 -38.73
C ARG A 344 32.19 24.66 -39.80
N GLN A 345 32.65 25.45 -40.78
CA GLN A 345 33.51 24.93 -41.85
C GLN A 345 34.78 24.28 -41.27
N GLY A 346 35.12 23.09 -41.74
CA GLY A 346 36.28 22.32 -41.23
C GLY A 346 36.01 21.50 -39.96
N THR A 347 34.75 21.36 -39.53
CA THR A 347 34.38 20.38 -38.49
C THR A 347 34.61 18.96 -39.02
N SER A 348 35.18 18.08 -38.19
CA SER A 348 35.33 16.66 -38.50
C SER A 348 33.98 15.95 -38.66
N ALA A 349 33.97 14.73 -39.18
CA ALA A 349 32.78 13.89 -39.13
C ALA A 349 32.35 13.65 -37.67
N PHE A 350 31.05 13.46 -37.45
CA PHE A 350 30.53 13.03 -36.16
C PHE A 350 30.90 11.56 -35.93
N GLU A 351 31.46 11.25 -34.76
CA GLU A 351 31.90 9.90 -34.39
C GLU A 351 31.43 9.53 -32.98
N GLY A 352 31.22 8.23 -32.72
CA GLY A 352 30.74 7.72 -31.44
C GLY A 352 29.30 7.17 -31.50
N SER A 353 28.94 6.37 -30.50
CA SER A 353 27.62 5.76 -30.31
C SER A 353 27.37 5.58 -28.81
N PRO A 354 26.13 5.72 -28.29
CA PRO A 354 24.89 6.04 -29.01
C PRO A 354 24.78 7.51 -29.45
N SER A 355 25.65 8.38 -28.92
CA SER A 355 25.64 9.83 -29.13
C SER A 355 26.88 10.30 -29.91
N PRO A 356 26.81 10.48 -31.24
CA PRO A 356 27.92 10.95 -32.04
C PRO A 356 28.32 12.38 -31.69
N THR A 357 29.63 12.65 -31.66
CA THR A 357 30.20 13.96 -31.35
C THR A 357 31.15 14.45 -32.44
N ALA A 358 31.26 15.77 -32.59
CA ALA A 358 32.27 16.41 -33.43
C ALA A 358 32.76 17.69 -32.75
N THR A 359 34.06 18.00 -32.84
CA THR A 359 34.62 19.19 -32.20
C THR A 359 35.40 20.04 -33.20
N THR A 360 35.18 21.36 -33.17
CA THR A 360 36.02 22.31 -33.90
C THR A 360 36.17 23.61 -33.12
N SER A 361 37.38 24.18 -33.14
CA SER A 361 37.66 25.50 -32.53
C SER A 361 37.14 25.65 -31.09
N GLY A 362 37.30 24.61 -30.26
CA GLY A 362 36.86 24.59 -28.86
C GLY A 362 35.36 24.44 -28.63
N VAL A 363 34.57 24.20 -29.69
CA VAL A 363 33.13 23.91 -29.60
C VAL A 363 32.89 22.44 -29.94
N THR A 364 32.25 21.72 -29.02
CA THR A 364 31.83 20.33 -29.19
C THR A 364 30.34 20.27 -29.50
N TYR A 365 30.00 19.61 -30.60
CA TYR A 365 28.64 19.27 -31.00
C TYR A 365 28.35 17.82 -30.58
N ASN A 366 27.24 17.58 -29.90
CA ASN A 366 26.77 16.25 -29.50
C ASN A 366 25.38 16.00 -30.11
N ILE A 367 25.14 14.79 -30.61
CA ILE A 367 23.84 14.37 -31.15
C ILE A 367 23.35 13.20 -30.32
N GLU A 368 22.16 13.33 -29.72
CA GLU A 368 21.62 12.33 -28.80
C GLU A 368 20.25 11.85 -29.28
N GLY A 369 20.00 10.55 -29.17
CA GLY A 369 18.74 9.93 -29.56
C GLY A 369 17.93 9.45 -28.36
N SER A 370 16.62 9.63 -28.40
CA SER A 370 15.70 9.06 -27.41
C SER A 370 14.39 8.63 -28.07
N LEU A 371 13.76 7.59 -27.51
CA LEU A 371 12.41 7.17 -27.86
C LEU A 371 11.36 7.66 -26.86
N ASP A 372 11.78 8.13 -25.68
CA ASP A 372 10.91 8.50 -24.56
C ASP A 372 11.18 9.90 -23.98
N LEU A 373 12.25 10.58 -24.46
CA LEU A 373 12.75 11.88 -23.98
C LEU A 373 13.12 11.91 -22.49
N GLY A 374 13.09 10.76 -21.81
CA GLY A 374 13.53 10.57 -20.43
C GLY A 374 14.95 10.03 -20.34
N ASN A 375 15.38 9.22 -21.32
CA ASN A 375 16.74 8.69 -21.44
C ASN A 375 17.27 8.82 -22.88
N PHE A 376 18.50 9.33 -23.04
CA PHE A 376 19.11 9.63 -24.34
C PHE A 376 20.09 8.54 -24.80
N THR A 377 19.63 7.28 -24.77
CA THR A 377 20.46 6.11 -25.08
C THR A 377 20.19 5.51 -26.45
N SER A 378 19.29 6.09 -27.24
CA SER A 378 18.96 5.56 -28.57
C SER A 378 20.06 5.87 -29.56
N ALA A 379 20.54 4.87 -30.28
CA ALA A 379 21.66 5.01 -31.18
C ALA A 379 21.33 5.95 -32.35
N VAL A 380 22.19 6.94 -32.57
CA VAL A 380 22.15 7.81 -33.74
C VAL A 380 23.28 7.41 -34.70
N THR A 381 22.93 7.20 -35.97
CA THR A 381 23.90 6.83 -37.02
C THR A 381 24.00 7.94 -38.05
N SER A 382 25.22 8.46 -38.27
CA SER A 382 25.48 9.43 -39.34
C SER A 382 25.37 8.77 -40.73
N VAL A 383 24.74 9.45 -41.69
CA VAL A 383 24.71 9.02 -43.10
C VAL A 383 25.81 9.75 -43.87
N ALA A 384 26.52 9.05 -44.76
CA ALA A 384 27.56 9.65 -45.59
C ALA A 384 26.98 10.79 -46.47
N PRO A 385 27.68 11.94 -46.61
CA PRO A 385 27.19 13.05 -47.44
C PRO A 385 27.01 12.62 -48.90
N VAL A 386 25.90 13.04 -49.52
CA VAL A 386 25.71 12.87 -50.97
C VAL A 386 26.52 13.96 -51.69
N THR A 387 27.64 13.58 -52.31
CA THR A 387 28.45 14.50 -53.10
C THR A 387 27.73 14.82 -54.42
N LEU A 388 27.06 15.96 -54.49
CA LEU A 388 26.54 16.46 -55.76
C LEU A 388 27.68 17.06 -56.59
N THR A 389 28.20 16.29 -57.54
CA THR A 389 29.16 16.79 -58.53
C THR A 389 28.43 17.79 -59.44
N ARG A 390 28.66 19.10 -59.25
CA ARG A 390 28.27 20.09 -60.26
C ARG A 390 29.06 19.80 -61.54
N MET A 391 28.38 19.34 -62.60
CA MET A 391 28.93 19.43 -63.95
C MET A 391 29.12 20.91 -64.27
N LYS A 392 30.32 21.26 -64.74
CA LYS A 392 30.76 22.63 -65.02
C LYS A 392 29.92 23.32 -66.08
#